data_AF-A0A958QUR6-F1
#
_entry.id   AF-A0A958QUR6-F1
#
_cell.length_a   1.000
_cell.length_b   1.000
_cell.length_c   1.000
_cell.angle_alpha   90.00
_cell.angle_beta   90.00
_cell.angle_gamma   90.00
#
_symmetry.space_group_name_H-M   'P 1'
#
loop_
_entity.id
_entity.type
_entity.pdbx_description
1 polymer ?
#
loop_
_entity_poly.entity_id
_entity_poly.type
_entity_poly.pdbx_seq_one_letter_code
_entity_poly.pdbx_strand_id
1 'polypeptide(L)'
;MSKVLDRLGQMIKDRYGCHISYKSLGDLSEQEKLQLCSLNTLSMVSKETSIVLFPVSVKGELVGAVEVDEANQLGARSLMALKDVVTMVLESLHLTANSIELINLLEQQLVEKKAPSDSNVISLNQYKQIQGMTSALLPKVFKRRTTFNVPCLIEAKNRYDIHKMALEVHDFSRRMAFVFFNMLEENVRQSYKDWETLGNISLFIPDISLLKDEEIFNLINFLKGARTQDSPQIIAGSSLQIKDILDKELLPRELIQLLNVAYLRMDEPFATYKKQGLVEYFFDSFKSTHPLV
;
A
#
# COMPACT_ATOMS: atom_id res chain seq x y z
N MET A 1 -3.43 21.81 -6.11
CA MET A 1 -3.46 21.67 -4.64
C MET A 1 -4.70 22.35 -4.04
N SER A 2 -5.01 23.62 -4.36
CA SER A 2 -6.16 24.34 -3.76
C SER A 2 -7.50 23.60 -3.92
N LYS A 3 -7.89 23.13 -5.12
CA LYS A 3 -9.17 22.41 -5.31
C LYS A 3 -9.36 21.16 -4.43
N VAL A 4 -8.29 20.49 -4.02
CA VAL A 4 -8.38 19.31 -3.13
C VAL A 4 -8.49 19.74 -1.68
N LEU A 5 -7.77 20.79 -1.29
CA LEU A 5 -7.90 21.41 0.03
C LEU A 5 -9.29 21.99 0.24
N ASP A 6 -9.87 22.62 -0.78
CA ASP A 6 -11.24 23.18 -0.73
C ASP A 6 -12.28 22.07 -0.51
N ARG A 7 -12.11 20.92 -1.19
CA ARG A 7 -12.98 19.74 -1.01
C ARG A 7 -12.79 19.10 0.36
N LEU A 8 -11.55 18.97 0.83
CA LEU A 8 -11.24 18.44 2.16
C LEU A 8 -11.84 19.33 3.25
N GLY A 9 -11.73 20.65 3.10
CA GLY A 9 -12.33 21.64 3.97
C GLY A 9 -13.85 21.50 4.03
N GLN A 10 -14.52 21.35 2.87
CA GLN A 10 -15.96 21.12 2.84
C GLN A 10 -16.36 19.81 3.51
N MET A 11 -15.65 18.71 3.25
CA MET A 11 -15.93 17.40 3.88
C MET A 11 -15.77 17.45 5.41
N ILE A 12 -14.75 18.17 5.90
CA ILE A 12 -14.51 18.32 7.34
C ILE A 12 -15.57 19.22 7.95
N LYS A 13 -15.95 20.31 7.29
CA LYS A 13 -17.03 21.20 7.73
C LYS A 13 -18.36 20.46 7.85
N ASP A 14 -18.71 19.64 6.86
CA ASP A 14 -19.98 18.88 6.85
C ASP A 14 -20.03 17.82 7.96
N ARG A 15 -18.88 17.21 8.31
CA ARG A 15 -18.80 16.09 9.26
C ARG A 15 -18.50 16.51 10.70
N TYR A 16 -17.68 17.53 10.88
CA TYR A 16 -17.13 17.95 12.17
C TYR A 16 -17.53 19.37 12.57
N GLY A 17 -18.16 20.14 11.67
CA GLY A 17 -18.59 21.52 11.94
C GLY A 17 -17.45 22.53 12.02
N CYS A 18 -16.20 22.13 11.80
CA CYS A 18 -15.03 22.99 11.88
C CYS A 18 -14.53 23.44 10.51
N HIS A 19 -13.86 24.59 10.49
CA HIS A 19 -13.15 25.08 9.32
C HIS A 19 -11.66 24.71 9.43
N ILE A 20 -11.05 24.33 8.29
CA ILE A 20 -9.63 24.00 8.24
C ILE A 20 -8.90 24.86 7.22
N SER A 21 -7.69 25.29 7.54
CA SER A 21 -6.80 25.97 6.61
C SER A 21 -5.41 25.33 6.65
N TYR A 22 -4.75 25.24 5.50
CA TYR A 22 -3.39 24.71 5.40
C TYR A 22 -2.41 25.87 5.21
N LYS A 23 -1.39 25.94 6.07
CA LYS A 23 -0.27 26.86 5.95
C LYS A 23 0.98 26.09 5.54
N SER A 24 1.61 26.53 4.46
CA SER A 24 2.90 25.97 4.06
C SER A 24 3.98 26.39 5.06
N LEU A 25 5.10 25.66 5.12
CA LEU A 25 6.23 26.03 5.98
C LEU A 25 6.72 27.46 5.75
N GLY A 26 6.59 27.99 4.52
CA GLY A 26 6.97 29.35 4.18
C GLY A 26 6.06 30.43 4.79
N ASP A 27 4.81 30.07 5.09
CA ASP A 27 3.78 30.98 5.60
C ASP A 27 3.69 31.00 7.13
N LEU A 28 4.44 30.12 7.81
CA LEU A 28 4.51 30.04 9.26
C LEU A 28 5.51 31.06 9.82
N SER A 29 5.16 31.69 10.93
CA SER A 29 6.07 32.55 11.69
C SER A 29 7.19 31.72 12.34
N GLU A 30 8.34 32.34 12.62
CA GLU A 30 9.46 31.67 13.28
C GLU A 30 9.12 31.10 14.67
N GLN A 31 8.17 31.73 15.37
CA GLN A 31 7.66 31.24 16.65
C GLN A 31 6.83 29.96 16.49
N GLU A 32 5.94 29.91 15.50
CA GLU A 32 5.15 28.71 15.18
C GLU A 32 6.05 27.55 14.74
N LYS A 33 7.08 27.82 13.93
CA LYS A 33 8.06 26.81 13.49
C LYS A 33 8.79 26.17 14.68
N LEU A 34 9.32 26.99 15.60
CA LEU A 34 10.03 26.52 16.79
C LEU A 34 9.12 25.68 17.71
N GLN A 35 7.84 26.04 17.81
CA GLN A 35 6.88 25.32 18.63
C GLN A 35 6.43 24.00 18.00
N LEU A 36 6.23 23.97 16.68
CA LEU A 36 5.87 22.74 15.96
C LEU A 36 7.03 21.73 15.93
N CYS A 37 8.29 22.20 15.85
CA CYS A 37 9.47 21.34 15.90
C CYS A 37 9.75 20.73 17.29
N SER A 38 9.27 21.35 18.37
CA SER A 38 9.46 20.85 19.74
C SER A 38 8.34 19.90 20.20
N LEU A 39 7.17 19.95 19.57
CA LEU A 39 6.00 19.14 19.89
C LEU A 39 5.83 17.99 18.90
N ASN A 40 6.58 16.90 19.09
CA ASN A 40 6.49 15.68 18.26
C ASN A 40 5.12 14.97 18.28
N THR A 41 4.16 15.40 19.13
CA THR A 41 2.93 14.61 19.35
C THR A 41 1.68 15.42 19.69
N LEU A 42 1.78 16.66 20.16
CA LEU A 42 0.62 17.40 20.69
C LEU A 42 0.36 18.70 19.93
N SER A 43 -0.89 18.81 19.50
CA SER A 43 -1.52 20.01 18.94
C SER A 43 -1.25 21.23 19.81
N MET A 44 -0.83 22.34 19.21
CA MET A 44 -0.88 23.62 19.92
C MET A 44 -2.32 24.07 19.98
N VAL A 45 -2.86 24.19 21.20
CA VAL A 45 -4.13 24.87 21.48
C VAL A 45 -3.77 26.28 21.94
N SER A 46 -3.97 27.28 21.08
CA SER A 46 -3.94 28.66 21.55
C SER A 46 -5.24 28.93 22.32
N LYS A 47 -5.14 29.00 23.66
CA LYS A 47 -6.30 29.19 24.56
C LYS A 47 -7.07 30.48 24.29
N GLU A 48 -6.45 31.47 23.66
CA GLU A 48 -7.08 32.77 23.38
C GLU A 48 -7.86 32.81 22.06
N THR A 49 -7.61 31.89 21.13
CA THR A 49 -8.20 31.95 19.76
C THR A 49 -9.04 30.73 19.38
N SER A 50 -9.11 29.69 20.21
CA SER A 50 -9.81 28.42 19.86
C SER A 50 -9.27 27.72 18.60
N ILE A 51 -8.08 28.11 18.15
CA ILE A 51 -7.40 27.55 16.98
C ILE A 51 -6.48 26.43 17.45
N VAL A 52 -6.55 25.30 16.75
CA VAL A 52 -5.63 24.17 16.93
C VAL A 52 -4.76 23.99 15.72
N LEU A 53 -3.45 23.96 15.96
CA LEU A 53 -2.44 23.71 14.93
C LEU A 53 -1.97 22.25 14.97
N PHE A 54 -2.06 21.58 13.82
CA PHE A 54 -1.50 20.25 13.61
C PHE A 54 -0.25 20.31 12.72
N PRO A 55 0.91 19.83 13.20
CA PRO A 55 2.08 19.71 12.34
C PRO A 55 1.84 18.65 11.26
N VAL A 56 2.20 18.97 10.03
CA VAL A 56 2.18 18.05 8.90
C VAL A 56 3.63 17.78 8.50
N SER A 57 4.08 16.56 8.77
CA SER A 57 5.45 16.15 8.47
C SER A 57 5.45 15.05 7.41
N VAL A 58 6.28 15.21 6.38
CA VAL A 58 6.47 14.20 5.33
C VAL A 58 7.88 13.64 5.49
N LYS A 59 8.00 12.32 5.69
CA LYS A 59 9.29 11.64 5.95
C LYS A 59 10.05 12.18 7.19
N GLY A 60 9.34 12.73 8.17
CA GLY A 60 9.95 13.32 9.37
C GLY A 60 10.39 14.77 9.20
N GLU A 61 10.25 15.35 8.00
CA GLU A 61 10.47 16.78 7.76
C GLU A 61 9.15 17.53 7.87
N LEU A 62 9.13 18.64 8.62
CA LEU A 62 7.94 19.48 8.76
C LEU A 62 7.71 20.24 7.44
N VAL A 63 6.56 20.01 6.80
CA VAL A 63 6.21 20.63 5.51
C VAL A 63 5.20 21.77 5.68
N GLY A 64 4.47 21.79 6.80
CA GLY A 64 3.56 22.88 7.14
C GLY A 64 2.71 22.53 8.35
N ALA A 65 1.62 23.27 8.52
CA ALA A 65 0.65 23.04 9.57
C ALA A 65 -0.78 23.20 9.07
N VAL A 66 -1.70 22.53 9.74
CA VAL A 66 -3.13 22.71 9.54
C VAL A 66 -3.72 23.41 10.73
N GLU A 67 -4.39 24.52 10.44
CA GLU A 67 -5.20 25.25 11.40
C GLU A 67 -6.60 24.70 11.38
N VAL A 68 -7.12 24.41 12.56
CA VAL A 68 -8.51 24.02 12.78
C VAL A 68 -9.14 25.09 13.64
N ASP A 69 -10.08 25.81 13.06
CA ASP A 69 -10.89 26.80 13.76
C ASP A 69 -11.96 26.09 14.60
N GLU A 70 -12.35 26.70 15.72
CA GLU A 70 -13.42 26.20 16.60
C GLU A 70 -13.16 24.79 17.19
N ALA A 71 -11.89 24.40 17.32
CA ALA A 71 -11.49 23.08 17.80
C ALA A 71 -12.01 22.73 19.21
N ASN A 72 -12.38 23.74 20.01
CA ASN A 72 -12.98 23.58 21.34
C ASN A 72 -14.33 22.85 21.31
N GLN A 73 -15.03 22.82 20.18
CA GLN A 73 -16.29 22.09 20.02
C GLN A 73 -16.06 20.58 19.80
N LEU A 74 -14.83 20.17 19.49
CA LEU A 74 -14.50 18.78 19.17
C LEU A 74 -13.96 18.06 20.41
N GLY A 75 -14.52 16.88 20.69
CA GLY A 75 -13.95 15.96 21.67
C GLY A 75 -12.57 15.46 21.24
N ALA A 76 -11.73 15.08 22.22
CA ALA A 76 -10.35 14.62 21.98
C ALA A 76 -10.25 13.48 20.95
N ARG A 77 -11.24 12.56 20.93
CA ARG A 77 -11.30 11.46 19.94
C ARG A 77 -11.55 11.98 18.52
N SER A 78 -12.42 12.96 18.35
CA SER A 78 -12.73 13.56 17.05
C SER A 78 -11.56 14.38 16.52
N LEU A 79 -10.83 15.08 17.40
CA LEU A 79 -9.60 15.79 17.06
C LEU A 79 -8.48 14.86 16.59
N MET A 80 -8.28 13.71 17.24
CA MET A 80 -7.31 12.70 16.78
C MET A 80 -7.70 12.13 15.41
N ALA A 81 -8.96 11.73 15.24
CA ALA A 81 -9.44 11.21 13.96
C ALA A 81 -9.31 12.26 12.83
N LEU A 82 -9.59 13.53 13.13
CA LEU A 82 -9.42 14.63 12.19
C LEU A 82 -7.94 14.81 11.81
N LYS A 83 -7.04 14.81 12.81
CA LYS A 83 -5.59 14.88 12.60
C LYS A 83 -5.11 13.77 11.67
N ASP A 84 -5.54 12.52 11.90
CA ASP A 84 -5.11 11.37 11.10
C ASP A 84 -5.58 11.50 9.64
N VAL A 85 -6.84 11.86 9.42
CA VAL A 85 -7.40 12.04 8.07
C VAL A 85 -6.69 13.18 7.33
N VAL A 86 -6.52 14.31 7.99
CA VAL A 86 -5.88 15.50 7.42
C VAL A 86 -4.42 15.21 7.09
N THR A 87 -3.68 14.59 8.02
CA THR A 87 -2.27 14.22 7.82
C THR A 87 -2.14 13.26 6.64
N MET A 88 -2.97 12.22 6.57
CA MET A 88 -2.95 11.25 5.48
C MET A 88 -3.20 11.89 4.11
N VAL A 89 -4.20 12.79 4.01
CA VAL A 89 -4.53 13.46 2.74
C VAL A 89 -3.41 14.41 2.33
N LEU A 90 -2.86 15.19 3.26
CA LEU A 90 -1.80 16.15 2.96
C LEU A 90 -0.47 15.50 2.65
N GLU A 91 -0.09 14.42 3.34
CA GLU A 91 1.07 13.61 2.99
C GLU A 91 0.95 13.06 1.57
N SER A 92 -0.22 12.52 1.22
CA SER A 92 -0.50 12.02 -0.13
C SER A 92 -0.37 13.13 -1.18
N LEU A 93 -0.92 14.32 -0.90
CA LEU A 93 -0.84 15.46 -1.81
C LEU A 93 0.60 15.95 -2.01
N HIS A 94 1.39 16.08 -0.94
CA HIS A 94 2.79 16.48 -1.03
C HIS A 94 3.64 15.47 -1.79
N LEU A 95 3.45 14.18 -1.56
CA LEU A 95 4.13 13.14 -2.33
C LEU A 95 3.78 13.22 -3.82
N THR A 96 2.54 13.52 -4.15
CA THR A 96 2.08 13.65 -5.54
C THR A 96 2.64 14.91 -6.19
N ALA A 97 2.64 16.05 -5.47
CA ALA A 97 3.20 17.31 -5.95
C ALA A 97 4.71 17.19 -6.23
N ASN A 98 5.48 16.62 -5.29
CA ASN A 98 6.91 16.39 -5.48
C ASN A 98 7.20 15.44 -6.64
N SER A 99 6.33 14.46 -6.87
CA SER A 99 6.46 13.55 -8.02
C SER A 99 6.22 14.29 -9.34
N ILE A 100 5.22 15.17 -9.40
CA ILE A 100 4.92 15.98 -10.60
C ILE A 100 6.07 16.94 -10.90
N GLU A 101 6.58 17.64 -9.87
CA GLU A 101 7.70 18.58 -10.03
C GLU A 101 8.95 17.88 -10.57
N LEU A 102 9.24 16.69 -10.05
CA LEU A 102 10.37 15.91 -10.52
C LEU A 102 10.16 15.37 -11.94
N ILE A 103 8.94 14.98 -12.32
CA ILE A 103 8.60 14.62 -13.70
C ILE A 103 8.86 15.81 -14.63
N ASN A 104 8.37 17.01 -14.26
CA ASN A 104 8.57 18.22 -15.06
C ASN A 104 10.06 18.57 -15.22
N LEU A 105 10.87 18.39 -14.17
CA LEU A 105 12.31 18.62 -14.20
C LEU A 105 13.00 17.62 -15.14
N LEU A 106 12.60 16.34 -15.09
CA LEU A 106 13.11 15.32 -16.02
C LEU A 106 12.68 15.61 -17.47
N GLU A 107 11.44 16.06 -17.69
CA GLU A 107 10.97 16.48 -19.02
C GLU A 107 11.80 17.64 -19.56
N GLN A 108 12.05 18.67 -18.74
CA GLN A 108 12.92 19.79 -19.12
C GLN A 108 14.32 19.31 -19.49
N GLN A 109 14.92 18.44 -18.69
CA GLN A 109 16.24 17.87 -19.00
C GLN A 109 16.25 17.02 -20.28
N LEU A 110 15.16 16.32 -20.59
CA LEU A 110 15.02 15.56 -21.83
C LEU A 110 14.81 16.46 -23.03
N VAL A 111 14.10 17.58 -22.87
CA VAL A 111 13.92 18.59 -23.92
C VAL A 111 15.24 19.32 -24.20
N GLU A 112 15.99 19.70 -23.16
CA GLU A 112 17.30 20.35 -23.29
C GLU A 112 18.36 19.41 -23.91
N LYS A 113 18.26 18.10 -23.66
CA LYS A 113 19.17 17.09 -24.25
C LYS A 113 18.75 16.59 -25.63
N LYS A 114 17.55 16.95 -26.12
CA LYS A 114 17.19 16.77 -27.53
C LYS A 114 17.91 17.83 -28.36
N ALA A 115 19.20 17.58 -28.63
CA ALA A 115 19.85 18.17 -29.79
C ALA A 115 19.06 17.80 -31.06
N PRO A 116 19.09 18.62 -32.13
CA PRO A 116 18.29 18.40 -33.33
C PRO A 116 18.90 17.23 -34.12
N SER A 117 18.50 16.01 -33.77
CA SER A 117 18.73 14.84 -34.60
C SER A 117 17.37 14.38 -35.11
N ASP A 118 17.15 14.47 -36.42
CA ASP A 118 15.96 14.02 -37.18
C ASP A 118 15.73 12.49 -37.15
N SER A 119 16.16 11.84 -36.07
CA SER A 119 16.12 10.41 -35.92
C SER A 119 15.25 10.04 -34.72
N ASN A 120 14.17 9.32 -34.99
CA ASN A 120 13.34 8.65 -33.98
C ASN A 120 14.06 7.48 -33.28
N VAL A 121 15.38 7.31 -33.51
CA VAL A 121 16.19 6.25 -32.93
C VAL A 121 16.83 6.76 -31.64
N ILE A 122 16.27 6.36 -30.50
CA ILE A 122 16.88 6.57 -29.18
C ILE A 122 18.04 5.58 -29.04
N SER A 123 19.26 6.09 -28.84
CA SER A 123 20.43 5.25 -28.66
C SER A 123 20.40 4.53 -27.30
N LEU A 124 20.64 3.21 -27.26
CA LEU A 124 20.66 2.41 -26.02
C LEU A 124 21.60 2.95 -24.92
N ASN A 125 22.65 3.69 -25.32
CA ASN A 125 23.56 4.35 -24.38
C ASN A 125 22.91 5.54 -23.65
N GLN A 126 21.96 6.24 -24.30
CA GLN A 126 21.19 7.32 -23.67
C GLN A 126 20.18 6.76 -22.66
N TYR A 127 19.59 5.58 -22.93
CA TYR A 127 18.67 4.92 -21.99
C TYR A 127 19.36 4.55 -20.66
N LYS A 128 20.61 4.06 -20.70
CA LYS A 128 21.40 3.77 -19.49
C LYS A 128 21.75 5.04 -18.70
N GLN A 129 22.03 6.15 -19.37
CA GLN A 129 22.26 7.44 -18.70
C GLN A 129 20.98 8.00 -18.07
N ILE A 130 19.83 7.86 -18.74
CA ILE A 130 18.53 8.24 -18.19
C ILE A 130 18.17 7.36 -16.99
N GLN A 131 18.40 6.04 -17.04
CA GLN A 131 18.23 5.14 -15.89
C GLN A 131 19.17 5.48 -14.73
N GLY A 132 20.43 5.82 -15.02
CA GLY A 132 21.39 6.26 -14.00
C GLY A 132 20.97 7.55 -13.31
N MET A 133 20.56 8.57 -14.07
CA MET A 133 20.11 9.86 -13.52
C MET A 133 18.77 9.74 -12.79
N THR A 134 17.81 8.97 -13.30
CA THR A 134 16.53 8.70 -12.61
C THR A 134 16.76 7.96 -11.30
N SER A 135 17.69 7.00 -11.23
CA SER A 135 17.98 6.27 -9.97
C SER A 135 18.69 7.11 -8.90
N ALA A 136 19.40 8.18 -9.30
CA ALA A 136 20.13 9.08 -8.39
C ALA A 136 19.30 10.31 -7.96
N LEU A 137 18.39 10.80 -8.81
CA LEU A 137 17.56 11.97 -8.55
C LEU A 137 16.17 11.66 -8.00
N LEU A 138 15.65 10.44 -8.23
CA LEU A 138 14.51 9.95 -7.47
C LEU A 138 15.03 9.47 -6.12
N PRO A 139 14.81 10.17 -4.99
CA PRO A 139 14.79 9.45 -3.72
C PRO A 139 13.71 8.39 -3.94
N LYS A 140 14.11 7.10 -3.98
CA LYS A 140 13.17 5.96 -4.07
C LYS A 140 12.00 6.35 -3.21
N VAL A 141 10.87 6.73 -3.82
CA VAL A 141 9.70 7.15 -3.07
C VAL A 141 9.16 5.83 -2.54
N PHE A 142 9.78 5.36 -1.46
CA PHE A 142 9.23 4.40 -0.55
C PHE A 142 7.99 5.11 0.01
N LYS A 143 6.89 5.17 -0.77
CA LYS A 143 5.54 5.38 -0.25
C LYS A 143 5.49 4.45 0.95
N ARG A 144 5.43 4.84 2.22
CA ARG A 144 5.28 3.83 3.28
C ARG A 144 3.86 3.26 3.17
N ARG A 145 3.65 2.40 2.17
CA ARG A 145 2.55 1.45 2.13
C ARG A 145 2.92 0.43 3.18
N THR A 146 2.07 0.29 4.18
CA THR A 146 2.17 -0.72 5.23
C THR A 146 2.46 -2.07 4.60
N THR A 147 3.52 -2.74 5.04
CA THR A 147 3.82 -4.13 4.69
C THR A 147 2.71 -4.99 5.25
N PHE A 148 1.85 -5.53 4.37
CA PHE A 148 0.79 -6.43 4.80
C PHE A 148 1.28 -7.87 4.70
N ASN A 149 1.18 -8.59 5.81
CA ASN A 149 1.41 -10.02 5.87
C ASN A 149 0.08 -10.75 6.03
N VAL A 150 -0.76 -10.66 5.00
CA VAL A 150 -2.06 -11.34 5.01
C VAL A 150 -1.99 -12.47 3.99
N PRO A 151 -2.35 -13.71 4.39
CA PRO A 151 -2.45 -14.81 3.45
C PRO A 151 -3.59 -14.53 2.47
N CYS A 152 -3.36 -14.84 1.20
CA CYS A 152 -4.28 -14.50 0.12
C CYS A 152 -4.62 -15.72 -0.71
N LEU A 153 -5.90 -15.85 -1.08
CA LEU A 153 -6.39 -16.82 -2.04
C LEU A 153 -6.89 -16.12 -3.30
N ILE A 154 -6.38 -16.52 -4.46
CA ILE A 154 -6.73 -15.98 -5.77
C ILE A 154 -7.45 -17.06 -6.56
N GLU A 155 -8.71 -16.81 -6.89
CA GLU A 155 -9.51 -17.67 -7.75
C GLU A 155 -9.60 -17.06 -9.15
N ALA A 156 -9.16 -17.78 -10.18
CA ALA A 156 -9.39 -17.38 -11.56
C ALA A 156 -9.38 -18.60 -12.49
N LYS A 157 -10.15 -18.57 -13.58
CA LYS A 157 -10.16 -19.66 -14.57
C LYS A 157 -8.80 -19.88 -15.22
N ASN A 158 -8.02 -18.82 -15.39
CA ASN A 158 -6.74 -18.84 -16.10
C ASN A 158 -5.56 -18.72 -15.13
N ARG A 159 -4.70 -19.74 -15.09
CA ARG A 159 -3.49 -19.77 -14.25
C ARG A 159 -2.52 -18.62 -14.52
N TYR A 160 -2.48 -18.11 -15.75
CA TYR A 160 -1.65 -16.94 -16.07
C TYR A 160 -2.16 -15.67 -15.38
N ASP A 161 -3.47 -15.51 -15.25
CA ASP A 161 -4.06 -14.36 -14.58
C ASP A 161 -3.90 -14.44 -13.06
N ILE A 162 -4.02 -15.65 -12.49
CA ILE A 162 -3.65 -15.93 -11.09
C ILE A 162 -2.22 -15.47 -10.81
N HIS A 163 -1.27 -15.90 -11.64
CA HIS A 163 0.14 -15.56 -11.45
C HIS A 163 0.39 -14.05 -11.55
N LYS A 164 -0.22 -13.36 -12.53
CA LYS A 164 -0.11 -11.90 -12.65
C LYS A 164 -0.70 -11.18 -11.44
N MET A 165 -1.85 -11.63 -10.94
CA MET A 165 -2.45 -11.07 -9.73
C MET A 165 -1.56 -11.31 -8.51
N ALA A 166 -0.97 -12.51 -8.37
CA ALA A 166 -0.05 -12.83 -7.29
C ALA A 166 1.20 -11.93 -7.29
N LEU A 167 1.75 -11.62 -8.47
CA LEU A 167 2.87 -10.68 -8.62
C LEU A 167 2.47 -9.27 -8.18
N GLU A 168 1.29 -8.80 -8.54
CA GLU A 168 0.82 -7.49 -8.07
C GLU A 168 0.65 -7.49 -6.54
N VAL A 169 0.02 -8.52 -5.96
CA VAL A 169 -0.11 -8.67 -4.50
C VAL A 169 1.27 -8.62 -3.82
N HIS A 170 2.27 -9.30 -4.39
CA HIS A 170 3.65 -9.26 -3.93
C HIS A 170 4.28 -7.86 -4.02
N ASP A 171 4.14 -7.20 -5.16
CA ASP A 171 4.65 -5.83 -5.38
C ASP A 171 4.01 -4.84 -4.40
N PHE A 172 2.73 -5.04 -4.09
CA PHE A 172 2.01 -4.27 -3.08
C PHE A 172 2.48 -4.58 -1.66
N SER A 173 2.80 -5.84 -1.34
CA SER A 173 3.25 -6.24 0.00
C SER A 173 4.72 -5.91 0.29
N ARG A 174 5.50 -5.59 -0.76
CA ARG A 174 6.90 -5.12 -0.69
C ARG A 174 7.85 -6.10 -0.03
N ARG A 175 7.66 -7.36 -0.35
CA ARG A 175 8.49 -8.43 0.16
C ARG A 175 9.77 -8.53 -0.65
N MET A 176 10.82 -9.04 -0.05
CA MET A 176 12.16 -9.05 -0.65
C MET A 176 12.25 -9.95 -1.88
N ALA A 177 11.49 -11.04 -1.90
CA ALA A 177 11.50 -12.01 -2.98
C ALA A 177 10.12 -12.63 -3.19
N PHE A 178 9.87 -13.06 -4.43
CA PHE A 178 8.72 -13.85 -4.83
C PHE A 178 9.20 -15.23 -5.24
N VAL A 179 8.85 -16.25 -4.46
CA VAL A 179 9.35 -17.61 -4.63
C VAL A 179 8.18 -18.55 -4.87
N PHE A 180 8.28 -19.37 -5.92
CA PHE A 180 7.31 -20.43 -6.13
C PHE A 180 7.50 -21.51 -5.09
N PHE A 181 6.40 -21.95 -4.48
CA PHE A 181 6.43 -22.94 -3.41
C PHE A 181 7.08 -24.25 -3.87
N ASN A 182 6.80 -24.71 -5.09
CA ASN A 182 7.38 -25.92 -5.68
C ASN A 182 8.88 -25.82 -6.00
N MET A 183 9.49 -24.63 -5.96
CA MET A 183 10.94 -24.45 -6.11
C MET A 183 11.69 -24.63 -4.78
N LEU A 184 10.99 -24.69 -3.65
CA LEU A 184 11.59 -25.04 -2.37
C LEU A 184 11.98 -26.53 -2.35
N GLU A 185 13.11 -26.83 -1.75
CA GLU A 185 13.53 -28.21 -1.49
C GLU A 185 12.45 -28.97 -0.71
N GLU A 186 12.28 -30.27 -0.98
CA GLU A 186 11.20 -31.07 -0.38
C GLU A 186 11.25 -31.07 1.14
N ASN A 187 12.46 -31.14 1.72
CA ASN A 187 12.67 -31.07 3.17
C ASN A 187 12.14 -29.75 3.77
N VAL A 188 12.38 -28.64 3.07
CA VAL A 188 11.91 -27.30 3.48
C VAL A 188 10.39 -27.22 3.33
N ARG A 189 9.80 -27.78 2.27
CA ARG A 189 8.33 -27.82 2.08
C ARG A 189 7.61 -28.68 3.13
N GLN A 190 8.28 -29.63 3.74
CA GLN A 190 7.69 -30.50 4.77
C GLN A 190 7.84 -29.95 6.19
N SER A 191 8.38 -28.73 6.37
CA SER A 191 8.67 -28.15 7.67
C SER A 191 8.26 -26.67 7.72
N TYR A 192 7.13 -26.39 8.36
CA TYR A 192 6.67 -25.00 8.49
C TYR A 192 7.63 -24.12 9.32
N LYS A 193 8.42 -24.72 10.22
CA LYS A 193 9.45 -24.02 11.00
C LYS A 193 10.54 -23.44 10.11
N ASP A 194 10.91 -24.17 9.06
CA ASP A 194 11.90 -23.68 8.10
C ASP A 194 11.34 -22.52 7.29
N TRP A 195 10.04 -22.48 7.03
CA TRP A 195 9.41 -21.32 6.39
C TRP A 195 9.55 -20.06 7.22
N GLU A 196 9.35 -20.14 8.55
CA GLU A 196 9.53 -18.98 9.44
C GLU A 196 10.92 -18.34 9.31
N THR A 197 11.95 -19.14 8.99
CA THR A 197 13.33 -18.66 8.79
C THR A 197 13.57 -17.98 7.44
N LEU A 198 12.67 -18.15 6.46
CA LEU A 198 12.80 -17.53 5.13
C LEU A 198 12.60 -16.00 5.17
N GLY A 199 12.03 -15.49 6.26
CA GLY A 199 11.86 -14.06 6.49
C GLY A 199 10.87 -13.41 5.52
N ASN A 200 11.16 -12.16 5.15
CA ASN A 200 10.20 -11.28 4.49
C ASN A 200 10.09 -11.56 2.98
N ILE A 201 9.57 -12.73 2.63
CA ILE A 201 9.37 -13.19 1.24
C ILE A 201 7.90 -13.55 0.97
N SER A 202 7.52 -13.62 -0.30
CA SER A 202 6.23 -14.18 -0.73
C SER A 202 6.41 -15.60 -1.23
N LEU A 203 5.68 -16.54 -0.65
CA LEU A 203 5.58 -17.91 -1.12
C LEU A 203 4.31 -18.05 -1.97
N PHE A 204 4.50 -18.34 -3.24
CA PHE A 204 3.40 -18.46 -4.20
C PHE A 204 3.10 -19.92 -4.51
N ILE A 205 1.85 -20.34 -4.25
CA ILE A 205 1.33 -21.66 -4.56
C ILE A 205 0.40 -21.50 -5.78
N PRO A 206 0.80 -21.88 -7.01
CA PRO A 206 0.02 -21.59 -8.21
C PRO A 206 -1.37 -22.23 -8.24
N ASP A 207 -1.46 -23.45 -7.71
CA ASP A 207 -2.71 -24.21 -7.61
C ASP A 207 -2.72 -24.99 -6.30
N ILE A 208 -3.55 -24.54 -5.36
CA ILE A 208 -3.61 -25.09 -4.00
C ILE A 208 -4.13 -26.53 -3.97
N SER A 209 -4.90 -26.94 -4.97
CA SER A 209 -5.43 -28.31 -5.08
C SER A 209 -4.35 -29.36 -5.41
N LEU A 210 -3.13 -28.92 -5.73
CA LEU A 210 -2.01 -29.81 -6.04
C LEU A 210 -1.08 -30.07 -4.84
N LEU A 211 -1.38 -29.48 -3.67
CA LEU A 211 -0.60 -29.70 -2.46
C LEU A 211 -0.79 -31.12 -1.93
N LYS A 212 0.29 -31.71 -1.41
CA LYS A 212 0.24 -32.99 -0.68
C LYS A 212 -0.38 -32.77 0.72
N ASP A 213 -0.91 -33.84 1.31
CA ASP A 213 -1.52 -33.79 2.65
C ASP A 213 -0.57 -33.25 3.74
N GLU A 214 0.71 -33.63 3.66
CA GLU A 214 1.75 -33.11 4.57
C GLU A 214 2.00 -31.61 4.37
N GLU A 215 2.01 -31.14 3.13
CA GLU A 215 2.18 -29.71 2.80
C GLU A 215 0.96 -28.92 3.30
N ILE A 216 -0.25 -29.47 3.13
CA ILE A 216 -1.51 -28.90 3.64
C ILE A 216 -1.47 -28.79 5.17
N PHE A 217 -1.07 -29.85 5.87
CA PHE A 217 -0.96 -29.87 7.33
C PHE A 217 0.02 -28.80 7.83
N ASN A 218 1.20 -28.72 7.21
CA ASN A 218 2.19 -27.69 7.55
C ASN A 218 1.70 -26.27 7.24
N LEU A 219 1.00 -26.09 6.13
CA LEU A 219 0.40 -24.81 5.75
C LEU A 219 -0.63 -24.32 6.77
N ILE A 220 -1.51 -25.22 7.23
CA ILE A 220 -2.47 -24.91 8.30
C ILE A 220 -1.74 -24.50 9.58
N ASN A 221 -0.74 -25.26 10.01
CA ASN A 221 0.02 -24.96 11.23
C ASN A 221 0.76 -23.62 11.14
N PHE A 222 1.38 -23.34 9.99
CA PHE A 222 2.02 -22.05 9.73
C PHE A 222 1.04 -20.88 9.82
N LEU A 223 -0.13 -21.01 9.20
CA LEU A 223 -1.13 -19.94 9.14
C LEU A 223 -1.81 -19.70 10.49
N LYS A 224 -1.92 -20.73 11.35
CA LYS A 224 -2.39 -20.62 12.74
C LYS A 224 -1.36 -20.01 13.69
N GLY A 225 -0.07 -20.13 13.36
CA GLY A 225 1.03 -19.64 14.18
C GLY A 225 1.03 -18.12 14.36
N ALA A 226 1.80 -17.64 15.35
CA ALA A 226 2.00 -16.21 15.58
C ALA A 226 2.90 -15.62 14.48
N ARG A 227 2.27 -15.08 13.43
CA ARG A 227 2.99 -14.47 12.30
C ARG A 227 3.32 -13.02 12.57
N THR A 228 4.58 -12.64 12.35
CA THR A 228 5.07 -11.26 12.40
C THR A 228 4.97 -10.61 11.03
N GLN A 229 5.16 -9.29 10.92
CA GLN A 229 5.21 -8.64 9.60
C GLN A 229 6.37 -9.16 8.72
N ASP A 230 7.45 -9.64 9.36
CA ASP A 230 8.64 -10.15 8.70
C ASP A 230 8.55 -11.63 8.32
N SER A 231 7.51 -12.37 8.76
CA SER A 231 7.36 -13.77 8.37
C SER A 231 6.88 -13.89 6.92
N PRO A 232 7.06 -15.04 6.24
CA PRO A 232 6.61 -15.20 4.86
C PRO A 232 5.11 -15.00 4.68
N GLN A 233 4.74 -14.43 3.54
CA GLN A 233 3.35 -14.31 3.11
C GLN A 233 3.04 -15.45 2.16
N ILE A 234 1.89 -16.07 2.40
CA ILE A 234 1.35 -17.11 1.52
C ILE A 234 0.40 -16.45 0.52
N ILE A 235 0.66 -16.69 -0.76
CA ILE A 235 -0.27 -16.34 -1.85
C ILE A 235 -0.61 -17.64 -2.55
N ALA A 236 -1.86 -18.07 -2.43
CA ALA A 236 -2.35 -19.30 -3.05
C ALA A 236 -3.27 -18.97 -4.21
N GLY A 237 -3.16 -19.73 -5.30
CA GLY A 237 -4.04 -19.69 -6.45
C GLY A 237 -4.95 -20.91 -6.50
N SER A 238 -6.11 -20.79 -7.11
CA SER A 238 -6.88 -21.93 -7.59
C SER A 238 -7.55 -21.63 -8.92
N SER A 239 -7.55 -22.65 -9.79
CA SER A 239 -8.31 -22.63 -11.04
C SER A 239 -9.74 -23.15 -10.88
N LEU A 240 -10.05 -23.74 -9.73
CA LEU A 240 -11.38 -24.23 -9.36
C LEU A 240 -12.10 -23.19 -8.51
N GLN A 241 -13.43 -23.17 -8.58
CA GLN A 241 -14.21 -22.33 -7.69
C GLN A 241 -14.12 -22.86 -6.25
N ILE A 242 -14.05 -21.97 -5.26
CA ILE A 242 -14.02 -22.40 -3.84
C ILE A 242 -15.20 -23.32 -3.50
N LYS A 243 -16.39 -23.07 -4.06
CA LYS A 243 -17.57 -23.93 -3.88
C LYS A 243 -17.28 -25.37 -4.31
N ASP A 244 -16.72 -25.54 -5.51
CA ASP A 244 -16.37 -26.86 -6.04
C ASP A 244 -15.30 -27.56 -5.19
N ILE A 245 -14.35 -26.81 -4.62
CA ILE A 245 -13.30 -27.34 -3.74
C ILE A 245 -13.92 -27.87 -2.43
N LEU A 246 -14.86 -27.12 -1.85
CA LEU A 246 -15.54 -27.47 -0.61
C LEU A 246 -16.51 -28.65 -0.82
N ASP A 247 -17.28 -28.63 -1.91
CA ASP A 247 -18.27 -29.67 -2.23
C ASP A 247 -17.62 -31.02 -2.54
N LYS A 248 -16.44 -30.99 -3.18
CA LYS A 248 -15.66 -32.19 -3.50
C LYS A 248 -14.67 -32.60 -2.41
N GLU A 249 -14.65 -31.88 -1.29
CA GLU A 249 -13.72 -32.10 -0.17
C GLU A 249 -12.25 -32.19 -0.60
N LEU A 250 -11.85 -31.44 -1.64
CA LEU A 250 -10.49 -31.48 -2.18
C LEU A 250 -9.46 -30.86 -1.21
N LEU A 251 -9.92 -29.94 -0.37
CA LEU A 251 -9.08 -29.28 0.63
C LEU A 251 -9.83 -29.16 1.96
N PRO A 252 -9.10 -29.23 3.10
CA PRO A 252 -9.71 -29.00 4.40
C PRO A 252 -10.35 -27.61 4.48
N ARG A 253 -11.59 -27.54 4.98
CA ARG A 253 -12.32 -26.28 5.16
C ARG A 253 -11.53 -25.25 5.98
N GLU A 254 -10.78 -25.75 6.95
CA GLU A 254 -9.91 -24.95 7.81
C GLU A 254 -8.83 -24.19 7.02
N LEU A 255 -8.18 -24.84 6.05
CA LEU A 255 -7.18 -24.19 5.21
C LEU A 255 -7.81 -23.06 4.38
N ILE A 256 -8.98 -23.32 3.80
CA ILE A 256 -9.72 -22.32 3.03
C ILE A 256 -10.06 -21.12 3.91
N GLN A 257 -10.58 -21.34 5.12
CA GLN A 257 -10.90 -20.25 6.07
C GLN A 257 -9.67 -19.40 6.42
N LEU A 258 -8.51 -20.02 6.63
CA LEU A 258 -7.26 -19.32 6.94
C LEU A 258 -6.72 -18.50 5.76
N LEU A 259 -6.98 -18.91 4.52
CA LEU A 259 -6.57 -18.20 3.30
C LEU A 259 -7.60 -17.17 2.82
N ASN A 260 -8.87 -17.33 3.21
CA ASN A 260 -9.99 -16.46 2.82
C ASN A 260 -9.97 -15.09 3.53
N VAL A 261 -8.92 -14.77 4.29
CA VAL A 261 -8.74 -13.45 4.91
C VAL A 261 -8.60 -12.36 3.84
N ALA A 262 -7.94 -12.69 2.72
CA ALA A 262 -7.89 -11.85 1.52
C ALA A 262 -8.21 -12.71 0.30
N TYR A 263 -9.48 -12.77 -0.08
CA TYR A 263 -9.96 -13.58 -1.20
C TYR A 263 -10.26 -12.75 -2.43
N LEU A 264 -9.53 -13.03 -3.51
CA LEU A 264 -9.61 -12.32 -4.78
C LEU A 264 -10.23 -13.24 -5.83
N ARG A 265 -11.48 -12.97 -6.19
CA ARG A 265 -12.20 -13.72 -7.23
C ARG A 265 -12.19 -12.98 -8.56
N MET A 266 -11.46 -13.52 -9.52
CA MET A 266 -11.34 -12.95 -10.86
C MET A 266 -12.29 -13.64 -11.84
N ASP A 267 -13.42 -12.99 -12.12
CA ASP A 267 -14.36 -13.43 -13.15
C ASP A 267 -13.94 -12.95 -14.56
N GLU A 268 -13.11 -11.90 -14.63
CA GLU A 268 -12.58 -11.32 -15.87
C GLU A 268 -11.05 -11.52 -16.02
N PRO A 269 -10.47 -11.27 -17.21
CA PRO A 269 -9.02 -11.28 -17.38
C PRO A 269 -8.32 -10.21 -16.52
N PHE A 270 -7.11 -10.51 -16.06
CA PHE A 270 -6.30 -9.63 -15.22
C PHE A 270 -6.18 -8.18 -15.75
N ALA A 271 -6.11 -8.01 -17.07
CA ALA A 271 -5.95 -6.71 -17.71
C ALA A 271 -7.11 -5.75 -17.39
N THR A 272 -8.33 -6.25 -17.13
CA THR A 272 -9.45 -5.39 -16.75
C THR A 272 -9.26 -4.82 -15.34
N TYR A 273 -8.93 -5.67 -14.37
CA TYR A 273 -8.67 -5.26 -12.98
C TYR A 273 -7.52 -4.25 -12.88
N LYS A 274 -6.47 -4.43 -13.70
CA LYS A 274 -5.36 -3.49 -13.75
C LYS A 274 -5.78 -2.08 -14.21
N LYS A 275 -6.74 -1.98 -15.15
CA LYS A 275 -7.28 -0.70 -15.63
C LYS A 275 -8.20 -0.02 -14.62
N GLN A 276 -8.93 -0.79 -13.82
CA GLN A 276 -9.91 -0.30 -12.85
C GLN A 276 -9.29 0.16 -11.52
N GLY A 277 -8.00 -0.13 -11.28
CA GLY A 277 -7.32 0.23 -10.03
C GLY A 277 -7.25 -0.95 -9.06
N LEU A 278 -6.29 -1.83 -9.30
CA LEU A 278 -6.10 -3.10 -8.57
C LEU A 278 -6.03 -2.95 -7.04
N VAL A 279 -5.52 -1.81 -6.56
CA VAL A 279 -5.43 -1.47 -5.14
C VAL A 279 -6.80 -1.44 -4.48
N GLU A 280 -7.76 -0.78 -5.12
CA GLU A 280 -9.12 -0.62 -4.57
C GLU A 280 -9.81 -1.98 -4.52
N TYR A 281 -9.68 -2.76 -5.60
CA TYR A 281 -10.17 -4.13 -5.67
C TYR A 281 -9.57 -5.03 -4.58
N PHE A 282 -8.25 -4.94 -4.34
CA PHE A 282 -7.59 -5.68 -3.27
C PHE A 282 -8.13 -5.28 -1.90
N PHE A 283 -8.30 -3.99 -1.61
CA PHE A 283 -8.82 -3.53 -0.32
C PHE A 283 -10.30 -3.88 -0.10
N ASP A 284 -11.11 -3.85 -1.16
CA ASP A 284 -12.51 -4.25 -1.07
C ASP A 284 -12.66 -5.73 -0.76
N SER A 285 -11.71 -6.57 -1.18
CA SER A 285 -11.70 -8.00 -0.84
C SER A 285 -11.63 -8.30 0.67
N PHE A 286 -11.00 -7.41 1.45
CA PHE A 286 -10.97 -7.54 2.92
C PHE A 286 -12.33 -7.23 3.57
N LYS A 287 -13.11 -6.34 2.94
CA LYS A 287 -14.42 -5.92 3.44
C LYS A 287 -15.49 -6.97 3.13
N SER A 288 -15.32 -7.69 2.03
CA SER A 288 -16.26 -8.69 1.55
C SER A 288 -15.93 -10.10 2.06
N THR A 289 -15.44 -10.24 3.30
CA THR A 289 -15.27 -11.58 3.92
C THR A 289 -16.65 -12.24 3.98
N HIS A 290 -16.98 -12.98 2.92
CA HIS A 290 -18.23 -13.71 2.84
C HIS A 290 -18.16 -14.83 3.88
N PRO A 291 -19.14 -14.93 4.80
CA PRO A 291 -19.26 -16.12 5.61
C PRO A 291 -19.42 -17.29 4.64
N LEU A 292 -18.46 -18.21 4.67
CA LEU A 292 -18.57 -19.50 3.99
C LEU A 292 -19.70 -20.25 4.70
N VAL A 293 -20.92 -20.14 4.17
CA VAL A 293 -22.10 -20.89 4.61
C VAL A 293 -21.95 -22.34 4.19
#